data_AF-A0A0G4QAI1-F1
#
_entry.id   AF-A0A0G4QAI1-F1
#
_cell.length_a   1.000
_cell.length_b   1.000
_cell.length_c   1.000
_cell.angle_alpha   90.00
_cell.angle_beta   90.00
_cell.angle_gamma   90.00
#
_symmetry.space_group_name_H-M   'P 1'
#
loop_
_entity.id
_entity.type
_entity.pdbx_description
1 polymer ?
#
loop_
_entity_poly.entity_id
_entity_poly.type
_entity_poly.pdbx_seq_one_letter_code
_entity_poly.pdbx_strand_id
1 'polypeptide(L)'
;MNKILKLGLGLLFLSLPFASVSSDIKLEYGVNLIDFNGDEIPDVVVKSRRSFDDSTSVDMTTVYIKGNDQKVYIVPSIYANALSLFNNKIKGTNITISDFKFIEKKNHIILLSAEKIGNNLQKPTPVRFSSHSISENKKSDETQFKWQFNTYCVTESAYLSVEDAYSDSCINKIINE
;
A
#
# COMPACT_ATOMS: atom_id res chain seq x y z
N MET A 1 -29.24 -47.81 44.11
CA MET A 1 -28.88 -47.77 42.67
C MET A 1 -29.04 -46.35 42.17
N ASN A 2 -27.95 -45.59 42.00
CA ASN A 2 -27.98 -44.26 41.38
C ASN A 2 -26.94 -44.24 40.26
N LYS A 3 -27.42 -44.12 39.01
CA LYS A 3 -26.59 -44.02 37.81
C LYS A 3 -26.22 -42.55 37.60
N ILE A 4 -24.97 -42.19 37.83
CA ILE A 4 -24.44 -40.87 37.44
C ILE A 4 -24.05 -40.96 35.96
N LEU A 5 -24.86 -40.31 35.12
CA LEU A 5 -24.65 -40.13 33.70
C LEU A 5 -23.48 -39.15 33.50
N LYS A 6 -22.31 -39.64 33.09
CA LYS A 6 -21.19 -38.78 32.67
C LYS A 6 -21.51 -38.23 31.27
N LEU A 7 -22.03 -37.01 31.18
CA LEU A 7 -22.05 -36.26 29.93
C LEU A 7 -20.62 -35.79 29.61
N GLY A 8 -20.07 -36.28 28.50
CA GLY A 8 -18.80 -35.82 27.96
C GLY A 8 -18.92 -34.37 27.48
N LEU A 9 -18.06 -33.51 28.02
CA LEU A 9 -17.92 -32.14 27.56
C LEU A 9 -16.96 -32.15 26.35
N GLY A 10 -17.51 -32.34 25.15
CA GLY A 10 -16.78 -32.14 23.91
C GLY A 10 -16.51 -30.66 23.69
N LEU A 11 -15.26 -30.23 23.88
CA LEU A 11 -14.79 -28.90 23.49
C LEU A 11 -14.79 -28.80 21.97
N LEU A 12 -15.87 -28.24 21.42
CA LEU A 12 -15.94 -27.77 20.04
C LEU A 12 -15.02 -26.55 19.90
N PHE A 13 -13.79 -26.77 19.42
CA PHE A 13 -12.97 -25.70 18.85
C PHE A 13 -13.62 -25.27 17.54
N LEU A 14 -14.51 -24.28 17.61
CA LEU A 14 -14.94 -23.53 16.44
C LEU A 14 -13.71 -22.79 15.92
N SER A 15 -13.12 -23.29 14.83
CA SER A 15 -12.14 -22.57 14.03
C SER A 15 -12.85 -21.38 13.40
N LEU A 16 -12.89 -20.25 14.10
CA LEU A 16 -13.26 -18.98 13.49
C LEU A 16 -12.26 -18.71 12.36
N PRO A 17 -12.69 -18.50 11.11
CA PRO A 17 -11.78 -18.02 10.09
C PRO A 17 -11.27 -16.66 10.57
N PHE A 18 -9.97 -16.56 10.84
CA PHE A 18 -9.33 -15.28 11.03
C PHE A 18 -9.54 -14.49 9.73
N ALA A 19 -10.52 -13.59 9.73
CA ALA A 19 -10.61 -12.58 8.70
C ALA A 19 -9.28 -11.80 8.79
N SER A 20 -8.42 -11.97 7.77
CA SER A 20 -7.20 -11.18 7.66
C SER A 20 -7.64 -9.74 7.48
N VAL A 21 -7.57 -8.95 8.55
CA VAL A 21 -7.87 -7.52 8.53
C VAL A 21 -6.69 -6.87 7.83
N SER A 22 -6.92 -6.32 6.64
CA SER A 22 -5.92 -5.49 6.00
C SER A 22 -5.72 -4.21 6.78
N SER A 23 -4.47 -3.87 7.09
CA SER A 23 -4.15 -2.68 7.86
C SER A 23 -3.43 -1.64 6.99
N ASP A 24 -3.84 -0.38 7.11
CA ASP A 24 -3.13 0.77 6.53
C ASP A 24 -1.88 1.03 7.35
N ILE A 25 -0.70 0.93 6.73
CA ILE A 25 0.58 1.15 7.41
C ILE A 25 0.87 2.64 7.43
N LYS A 26 0.71 3.24 8.62
CA LYS A 26 1.00 4.65 8.85
C LYS A 26 2.49 4.89 8.96
N LEU A 27 3.01 5.75 8.08
CA LEU A 27 4.40 6.18 8.08
C LEU A 27 4.58 7.45 8.91
N GLU A 28 5.56 7.40 9.82
CA GLU A 28 6.10 8.56 10.51
C GLU A 28 7.12 9.29 9.65
N TYR A 29 7.34 10.59 9.90
CA TYR A 29 8.42 11.31 9.22
C TYR A 29 9.79 10.78 9.66
N GLY A 30 10.69 10.62 8.71
CA GLY A 30 11.99 9.99 8.89
C GLY A 30 11.98 8.52 8.45
N VAL A 31 12.74 7.71 9.18
CA VAL A 31 12.94 6.29 8.89
C VAL A 31 11.82 5.46 9.50
N ASN A 32 11.21 4.61 8.69
CA ASN A 32 10.28 3.57 9.08
C ASN A 32 10.89 2.22 8.69
N LEU A 33 10.67 1.21 9.51
CA LEU A 33 11.16 -0.14 9.28
C LEU A 33 9.98 -1.05 8.96
N ILE A 34 10.02 -1.67 7.78
CA ILE A 34 8.90 -2.43 7.22
C ILE A 34 9.50 -3.62 6.47
N ASP A 35 9.06 -4.84 6.71
CA ASP A 35 9.48 -6.01 5.93
C ASP A 35 8.55 -6.19 4.71
N PHE A 36 9.00 -5.77 3.52
CA PHE A 36 8.16 -5.86 2.31
C PHE A 36 8.28 -7.21 1.59
N ASN A 37 9.42 -7.88 1.70
CA ASN A 37 9.73 -9.10 0.96
C ASN A 37 9.49 -10.39 1.79
N GLY A 38 9.17 -10.25 3.07
CA GLY A 38 8.81 -11.33 3.98
C GLY A 38 10.02 -12.17 4.43
N ASP A 39 11.22 -11.61 4.41
CA ASP A 39 12.46 -12.30 4.77
C ASP A 39 12.85 -12.14 6.26
N GLU A 40 11.97 -11.52 7.05
CA GLU A 40 12.17 -11.17 8.47
C GLU A 40 13.27 -10.12 8.72
N ILE A 41 13.84 -9.53 7.67
CA ILE A 41 14.81 -8.44 7.72
C ILE A 41 14.07 -7.14 7.38
N PRO A 42 14.00 -6.16 8.32
CA PRO A 42 13.30 -4.92 8.02
C PRO A 42 13.97 -4.12 6.90
N ASP A 43 13.16 -3.72 5.92
CA ASP A 43 13.53 -2.75 4.90
C ASP A 43 13.36 -1.32 5.41
N VAL A 44 13.95 -0.36 4.68
CA VAL A 44 13.94 1.05 5.06
C VAL A 44 12.96 1.82 4.19
N VAL A 45 12.03 2.51 4.84
CA VAL A 45 11.14 3.48 4.19
C VAL A 45 11.39 4.86 4.76
N VAL A 46 11.80 5.79 3.91
CA VAL A 46 12.05 7.18 4.31
C VAL A 46 10.87 8.04 3.88
N LYS A 47 10.10 8.53 4.84
CA LYS A 47 9.13 9.60 4.60
C LYS A 47 9.77 10.95 4.91
N SER A 48 9.74 11.84 3.95
CA SER A 48 10.37 13.16 4.05
C SER A 48 9.44 14.23 3.49
N ARG A 49 9.78 15.48 3.73
CA ARG A 49 9.11 16.63 3.12
C ARG A 49 10.12 17.41 2.30
N ARG A 50 9.80 17.65 1.03
CA ARG A 50 10.57 18.51 0.14
C ARG A 50 9.86 19.84 0.00
N SER A 51 10.53 20.92 0.37
CA SER A 51 10.07 22.28 0.13
C SER A 51 10.46 22.73 -1.28
N PHE A 52 9.58 23.49 -1.93
CA PHE A 52 9.84 24.20 -3.17
C PHE A 52 10.01 25.70 -2.90
N ASP A 53 10.54 26.41 -3.89
CA ASP A 53 10.83 27.85 -3.78
C ASP A 53 9.55 28.71 -3.61
N ASP A 54 8.38 28.19 -4.00
CA ASP A 54 7.10 28.90 -3.95
C ASP A 54 6.30 28.64 -2.65
N SER A 55 7.00 28.35 -1.54
CA SER A 55 6.45 28.01 -0.22
C SER A 55 5.59 26.73 -0.17
N THR A 56 5.46 26.03 -1.29
CA THR A 56 4.81 24.72 -1.31
C THR A 56 5.76 23.63 -0.84
N SER A 57 5.20 22.54 -0.35
CA SER A 57 5.97 21.36 0.02
C SER A 57 5.23 20.10 -0.39
N VAL A 58 5.97 19.07 -0.76
CA VAL A 58 5.44 17.74 -1.06
C VAL A 58 6.02 16.73 -0.09
N ASP A 59 5.16 15.84 0.41
CA ASP A 59 5.60 14.69 1.18
C ASP A 59 6.06 13.59 0.21
N MET A 60 7.24 13.05 0.46
CA MET A 60 7.89 12.06 -0.39
C MET A 60 8.21 10.81 0.41
N THR A 61 7.99 9.64 -0.18
CA THR A 61 8.33 8.35 0.42
C THR A 61 9.25 7.57 -0.50
N THR A 62 10.43 7.21 -0.03
CA THR A 62 11.39 6.37 -0.76
C THR A 62 11.53 5.03 -0.06
N VAL A 63 11.50 3.94 -0.82
CA VAL A 63 11.64 2.58 -0.31
C VAL A 63 13.00 2.03 -0.70
N TYR A 64 13.65 1.39 0.26
CA TYR A 64 14.95 0.75 0.11
C TYR A 64 14.88 -0.67 0.64
N ILE A 65 15.18 -1.65 -0.20
CA ILE A 65 15.17 -3.07 0.16
C ILE A 65 16.56 -3.53 0.55
N LYS A 66 16.65 -4.28 1.65
CA LYS A 66 17.88 -4.97 2.04
C LYS A 66 17.95 -6.28 1.25
N GLY A 67 18.86 -6.35 0.28
CA GLY A 67 19.05 -7.57 -0.49
C GLY A 67 19.73 -8.67 0.32
N ASN A 68 19.54 -9.92 -0.10
CA ASN A 68 20.20 -11.10 0.47
C ASN A 68 21.74 -11.00 0.44
N ASP A 69 22.29 -10.23 -0.50
CA ASP A 69 23.73 -9.94 -0.61
C ASP A 69 24.21 -8.84 0.35
N GLN A 70 23.35 -8.42 1.29
CA GLN A 70 23.57 -7.39 2.29
C GLN A 70 23.72 -5.96 1.72
N LYS A 71 23.47 -5.74 0.42
CA LYS A 71 23.40 -4.39 -0.15
C LYS A 71 22.01 -3.80 0.03
N VAL A 72 21.91 -2.49 -0.15
CA VAL A 72 20.67 -1.74 -0.07
C VAL A 72 20.31 -1.26 -1.47
N TYR A 73 19.08 -1.54 -1.88
CA TYR A 73 18.58 -1.24 -3.21
C TYR A 73 17.41 -0.28 -3.12
N ILE A 74 17.50 0.85 -3.82
CA ILE A 74 16.35 1.73 -3.97
C ILE A 74 15.30 1.07 -4.86
N VAL A 75 14.04 1.16 -4.47
CA VAL A 75 12.89 0.75 -5.30
C VAL A 75 12.35 2.01 -5.97
N PRO A 76 12.57 2.19 -7.29
CA PRO A 76 12.05 3.35 -8.00
C PRO A 76 10.54 3.43 -7.85
N SER A 77 9.99 4.64 -7.83
CA SER A 77 8.55 4.84 -7.70
C SER A 77 7.78 4.26 -8.89
N ILE A 78 6.48 4.05 -8.73
CA ILE A 78 5.59 3.69 -9.85
C ILE A 78 5.42 4.84 -10.86
N TYR A 79 5.87 6.05 -10.53
CA TYR A 79 5.80 7.21 -11.41
C TYR A 79 7.05 7.31 -12.29
N ALA A 80 6.83 7.65 -13.56
CA ALA A 80 7.90 7.73 -14.54
C ALA A 80 9.01 8.69 -14.08
N ASN A 81 10.26 8.22 -14.13
CA ASN A 81 11.47 8.97 -13.79
C ASN A 81 11.53 9.51 -12.34
N ALA A 82 10.78 8.95 -11.40
CA ALA A 82 10.84 9.34 -10.00
C ALA A 82 11.31 8.18 -9.11
N LEU A 83 12.16 8.50 -8.13
CA LEU A 83 12.66 7.55 -7.14
C LEU A 83 11.75 7.43 -5.92
N SER A 84 11.03 8.49 -5.59
CA SER A 84 10.13 8.54 -4.44
C SER A 84 8.68 8.59 -4.89
N LEU A 85 7.81 7.97 -4.11
CA LEU A 85 6.36 8.13 -4.17
C LEU A 85 5.99 9.48 -3.56
N PHE A 86 4.94 10.11 -4.08
CA PHE A 86 4.38 11.35 -3.57
C PHE A 86 2.92 11.45 -3.98
N ASN A 87 2.13 12.18 -3.20
CA ASN A 87 0.79 12.54 -3.60
C ASN A 87 0.81 13.79 -4.50
N ASN A 88 -0.18 13.91 -5.38
CA ASN A 88 -0.33 15.06 -6.24
C ASN A 88 -1.59 15.83 -5.88
N LYS A 89 -1.47 17.15 -5.74
CA LYS A 89 -2.57 18.06 -5.47
C LYS A 89 -2.66 19.13 -6.55
N ILE A 90 -3.88 19.56 -6.89
CA ILE A 90 -4.06 20.68 -7.81
C ILE A 90 -3.66 21.97 -7.09
N LYS A 91 -2.68 22.68 -7.66
CA LYS A 91 -2.16 23.94 -7.11
C LYS A 91 -3.29 24.94 -6.84
N GLY A 92 -3.24 25.57 -5.66
CA GLY A 92 -4.25 26.55 -5.24
C GLY A 92 -5.58 25.93 -4.77
N THR A 93 -5.64 24.62 -4.61
CA THR A 93 -6.83 23.90 -4.12
C THR A 93 -6.45 22.84 -3.09
N ASN A 94 -7.46 22.26 -2.42
CA ASN A 94 -7.29 21.10 -1.55
C ASN A 94 -7.56 19.77 -2.28
N ILE A 95 -7.66 19.76 -3.61
CA ILE A 95 -7.99 18.57 -4.39
C ILE A 95 -6.74 17.72 -4.62
N THR A 96 -6.71 16.54 -4.03
CA THR A 96 -5.71 15.49 -4.28
C THR A 96 -6.15 14.63 -5.46
N ILE A 97 -5.28 14.51 -6.46
CA ILE A 97 -5.55 13.80 -7.72
C ILE A 97 -4.87 12.43 -7.80
N SER A 98 -3.80 12.24 -7.03
CA SER A 98 -3.22 10.94 -6.79
C SER A 98 -2.63 10.84 -5.40
N ASP A 99 -2.73 9.65 -4.81
CA ASP A 99 -2.23 9.32 -3.49
C ASP A 99 -1.80 7.86 -3.44
N PHE A 100 -1.17 7.44 -2.35
CA PHE A 100 -0.82 6.04 -2.15
C PHE A 100 -0.85 5.65 -0.68
N LYS A 101 -1.01 4.35 -0.44
CA LYS A 101 -0.91 3.73 0.88
C LYS A 101 -0.13 2.43 0.80
N PHE A 102 0.57 2.09 1.87
CA PHE A 102 1.03 0.73 2.08
C PHE A 102 -0.04 -0.02 2.86
N ILE A 103 -0.40 -1.21 2.36
CA ILE A 103 -1.43 -2.05 2.96
C ILE A 103 -0.83 -3.41 3.27
N GLU A 104 -0.98 -3.85 4.50
CA GLU A 104 -0.70 -5.22 4.87
C GLU A 104 -1.88 -6.11 4.44
N LYS A 105 -1.58 -7.18 3.71
CA LYS A 105 -2.55 -8.13 3.14
C LYS A 105 -1.98 -9.54 3.26
N LYS A 106 -2.62 -10.41 4.06
CA LYS A 106 -2.25 -11.83 4.21
C LYS A 106 -0.72 -12.03 4.40
N ASN A 107 -0.13 -11.29 5.35
CA ASN A 107 1.30 -11.27 5.67
C ASN A 107 2.24 -10.77 4.54
N HIS A 108 1.72 -10.03 3.57
CA HIS A 108 2.51 -9.35 2.55
C HIS A 108 2.13 -7.89 2.47
N ILE A 109 3.05 -7.04 2.08
CA ILE A 109 2.80 -5.60 1.97
C ILE A 109 2.65 -5.23 0.51
N ILE A 110 1.58 -4.52 0.19
CA ILE A 110 1.34 -3.96 -1.13
C ILE A 110 1.38 -2.44 -1.09
N LEU A 111 1.80 -1.86 -2.21
CA LEU A 111 1.56 -0.45 -2.52
C LEU A 111 0.20 -0.34 -3.22
N LEU A 112 -0.76 0.32 -2.58
CA LEU A 112 -2.03 0.71 -3.19
C LEU A 112 -1.95 2.17 -3.65
N SER A 113 -1.86 2.40 -4.96
CA SER A 113 -1.98 3.76 -5.53
C SER A 113 -3.43 4.08 -5.87
N ALA A 114 -3.78 5.35 -5.77
CA ALA A 114 -5.09 5.90 -6.11
C ALA A 114 -4.92 7.06 -7.08
N GLU A 115 -5.67 7.08 -8.18
CA GLU A 115 -5.56 8.12 -9.21
C GLU A 115 -6.94 8.50 -9.76
N LYS A 116 -7.23 9.79 -9.84
CA LYS A 116 -8.43 10.27 -10.54
C LYS A 116 -8.33 9.97 -12.05
N ILE A 117 -9.42 9.48 -12.63
CA ILE A 117 -9.52 9.17 -14.06
C ILE A 117 -10.42 10.20 -14.75
N GLY A 118 -9.91 10.87 -15.78
CA GLY A 118 -10.72 11.72 -16.65
C GLY A 118 -9.99 12.99 -17.08
N ASN A 119 -10.66 13.78 -17.90
CA ASN A 119 -10.03 14.95 -18.53
C ASN A 119 -10.07 16.21 -17.66
N ASN A 120 -11.00 16.30 -16.69
CA ASN A 120 -11.14 17.44 -15.81
C ASN A 120 -11.01 17.01 -14.34
N LEU A 121 -9.77 17.03 -13.85
CA LEU A 121 -9.44 16.61 -12.49
C LEU A 121 -9.90 17.58 -11.40
N GLN A 122 -10.43 18.77 -11.75
CA GLN A 122 -11.04 19.70 -10.78
C GLN A 122 -12.49 19.33 -10.45
N LYS A 123 -13.10 18.40 -11.19
CA LYS A 123 -14.47 17.93 -10.97
C LYS A 123 -14.46 16.55 -10.31
N PRO A 124 -15.58 16.12 -9.71
CA PRO A 124 -15.73 14.73 -9.30
C PRO A 124 -15.52 13.79 -10.49
N THR A 125 -14.65 12.80 -10.31
CA THR A 125 -14.36 11.78 -11.32
C THR A 125 -14.19 10.42 -10.65
N PRO A 126 -14.37 9.31 -11.37
CA PRO A 126 -13.95 8.00 -10.89
C PRO A 126 -12.47 7.99 -10.47
N VAL A 127 -12.14 7.09 -9.56
CA VAL A 127 -10.78 6.85 -9.06
C VAL A 127 -10.37 5.42 -9.42
N ARG A 128 -9.16 5.27 -9.98
CA ARG A 128 -8.50 3.98 -10.14
C ARG A 128 -7.70 3.69 -8.89
N PHE A 129 -7.90 2.51 -8.31
CA PHE A 129 -6.95 1.94 -7.36
C PHE A 129 -6.12 0.87 -8.06
N SER A 130 -4.81 0.90 -7.88
CA SER A 130 -3.89 -0.09 -8.46
C SER A 130 -3.00 -0.66 -7.36
N SER A 131 -2.87 -1.98 -7.32
CA SER A 131 -1.99 -2.66 -6.38
C SER A 131 -0.68 -3.06 -7.02
N HIS A 132 0.40 -2.93 -6.25
CA HIS A 132 1.72 -3.32 -6.66
C HIS A 132 2.42 -4.06 -5.51
N SER A 133 3.20 -5.07 -5.87
CA SER A 133 4.12 -5.76 -4.97
C SER A 133 5.55 -5.49 -5.40
N ILE A 134 6.50 -5.60 -4.48
CA ILE A 134 7.90 -5.52 -4.86
C ILE A 134 8.30 -6.82 -5.55
N SER A 135 9.00 -6.71 -6.68
CA SER A 135 9.66 -7.85 -7.30
C SER A 135 11.16 -7.61 -7.45
N GLU A 136 11.93 -8.66 -7.16
CA GLU A 136 13.36 -8.74 -7.42
C GLU A 136 13.59 -9.22 -8.85
N ASN A 137 14.49 -8.55 -9.55
CA ASN A 137 15.00 -8.98 -10.85
C ASN A 137 16.52 -9.11 -10.75
N LYS A 138 17.00 -10.35 -10.87
CA LYS A 138 18.42 -10.68 -10.81
C LYS A 138 18.91 -11.12 -12.18
N LYS A 139 19.87 -10.37 -12.75
CA LYS A 139 20.53 -10.69 -14.02
C LYS A 139 22.04 -10.71 -13.81
N SER A 140 22.62 -11.91 -13.84
CA SER A 140 24.06 -12.12 -13.61
C SER A 140 24.55 -11.40 -12.35
N ASP A 141 25.19 -10.24 -12.51
CA ASP A 141 25.79 -9.43 -11.44
C ASP A 141 24.94 -8.24 -11.00
N GLU A 142 23.76 -8.03 -11.60
CA GLU A 142 22.87 -6.93 -11.31
C GLU A 142 21.61 -7.42 -10.59
N THR A 143 21.29 -6.79 -9.47
CA THR A 143 20.03 -6.99 -8.73
C THR A 143 19.27 -5.67 -8.74
N GLN A 144 18.00 -5.72 -9.13
CA GLN A 144 17.12 -4.57 -9.16
C GLN A 144 15.80 -4.94 -8.50
N PHE A 145 15.24 -3.99 -7.75
CA PHE A 145 13.91 -4.11 -7.16
C PHE A 145 12.98 -3.10 -7.82
N LYS A 146 11.74 -3.49 -8.08
CA LYS A 146 10.72 -2.61 -8.66
C LYS A 146 9.34 -2.93 -8.11
N TRP A 147 8.45 -1.94 -8.17
CA TRP A 147 7.02 -2.20 -8.03
C TRP A 147 6.50 -2.91 -9.28
N GLN A 148 5.98 -4.11 -9.08
CA GLN A 148 5.28 -4.88 -10.09
C GLN A 148 3.78 -4.72 -9.90
N PHE A 149 3.10 -4.31 -10.96
CA PHE A 149 1.64 -4.25 -11.00
C PHE A 149 1.01 -5.63 -10.80
N ASN A 150 -0.03 -5.69 -9.97
CA ASN A 150 -0.79 -6.90 -9.70
C ASN A 150 -2.20 -6.83 -10.32
N THR A 151 -3.04 -5.94 -9.78
CA THR A 151 -4.45 -5.78 -10.17
C THR A 151 -4.91 -4.34 -9.94
N TYR A 152 -6.08 -4.00 -10.49
CA TYR A 152 -6.70 -2.69 -10.31
C TYR A 152 -8.22 -2.80 -10.18
N CYS A 153 -8.83 -1.76 -9.62
CA CYS A 153 -10.25 -1.53 -9.72
C CYS A 153 -10.52 -0.05 -10.00
N VAL A 154 -11.73 0.25 -10.47
CA VAL A 154 -12.20 1.62 -10.72
C VAL A 154 -13.50 1.80 -9.95
N THR A 155 -13.63 2.92 -9.23
CA THR A 155 -14.86 3.26 -8.53
C THR A 155 -16.00 3.50 -9.53
N GLU A 156 -17.19 3.04 -9.21
CA GLU A 156 -18.40 3.41 -9.98
C GLU A 156 -18.83 4.85 -9.61
N SER A 157 -18.63 5.22 -8.35
CA SER A 157 -18.85 6.57 -7.84
C SER A 157 -17.75 7.53 -8.29
N ALA A 158 -18.11 8.81 -8.39
CA ALA A 158 -17.18 9.89 -8.67
C ALA A 158 -16.81 10.63 -7.37
N TYR A 159 -15.54 10.96 -7.22
CA TYR A 159 -15.00 11.62 -6.02
C TYR A 159 -14.29 12.92 -6.40
N LEU A 160 -14.47 13.95 -5.57
CA LEU A 160 -13.76 15.22 -5.77
C LEU A 160 -12.27 15.03 -5.52
N SER A 161 -11.89 14.31 -4.47
CA SER A 161 -10.51 14.04 -4.07
C SER A 161 -10.29 12.54 -3.85
N VAL A 162 -9.08 12.04 -4.08
CA VAL A 162 -8.80 10.58 -3.99
C VAL A 162 -8.93 10.01 -2.58
N GLU A 163 -8.70 10.82 -1.54
CA GLU A 163 -8.78 10.41 -0.15
C GLU A 163 -10.18 9.93 0.24
N ASP A 164 -11.23 10.54 -0.33
CA ASP A 164 -12.63 10.20 -0.09
C ASP A 164 -13.00 8.84 -0.70
N ALA A 165 -12.24 8.38 -1.69
CA ALA A 165 -12.48 7.13 -2.38
C ALA A 165 -11.92 5.91 -1.63
N TYR A 166 -11.08 6.09 -0.60
CA TYR A 166 -10.49 4.96 0.15
C TYR A 166 -11.51 4.12 0.94
N SER A 167 -12.75 4.61 1.10
CA SER A 167 -13.86 3.84 1.66
C SER A 167 -14.73 3.15 0.61
N ASP A 168 -14.42 3.29 -0.69
CA ASP A 168 -15.18 2.64 -1.75
C ASP A 168 -14.98 1.12 -1.71
N SER A 169 -16.09 0.40 -1.86
CA SER A 169 -16.12 -1.06 -1.85
C SER A 169 -15.30 -1.71 -2.96
N CYS A 170 -14.95 -0.98 -4.03
CA CYS A 170 -14.11 -1.49 -5.11
C CYS A 170 -12.74 -1.96 -4.60
N ILE A 171 -12.21 -1.33 -3.53
CA ILE A 171 -10.93 -1.68 -2.92
C ILE A 171 -10.95 -3.09 -2.34
N ASN A 172 -12.11 -3.58 -1.91
CA ASN A 172 -12.26 -4.94 -1.41
C ASN A 172 -11.86 -6.00 -2.44
N LYS A 173 -11.96 -5.70 -3.74
CA LYS A 173 -11.48 -6.58 -4.82
C LYS A 173 -9.96 -6.75 -4.74
N ILE A 174 -9.25 -5.64 -4.49
CA ILE A 174 -7.80 -5.65 -4.37
C ILE A 174 -7.34 -6.30 -3.07
N ILE A 175 -8.02 -6.00 -1.96
CA ILE A 175 -7.59 -6.43 -0.63
C ILE A 175 -7.90 -7.91 -0.35
N ASN A 176 -9.04 -8.42 -0.83
CA ASN A 176 -9.49 -9.77 -0.47
C ASN A 176 -9.01 -10.89 -1.41
N GLU A 177 -8.51 -10.56 -2.60
CA GLU A 177 -7.85 -11.52 -3.51
C GLU A 177 -6.75 -12.32 -2.80
#